data_AF-A0AAT9HJ26-F1
#
_entry.id   AF-A0AAT9HJ26-F1
#
_cell.length_a   1.000
_cell.length_b   1.000
_cell.length_c   1.000
_cell.angle_alpha   90.00
_cell.angle_beta   90.00
_cell.angle_gamma   90.00
#
_symmetry.space_group_name_H-M   'P 1'
#
loop_
_entity.id
_entity.type
_entity.pdbx_description
1 polymer ?
#
loop_
_entity_poly.entity_id
_entity_poly.type
_entity_poly.pdbx_seq_one_letter_code
_entity_poly.pdbx_strand_id
1 'polypeptide(L)' 'MSDGYVPTYRELIEDTDWDKYGRGKDPRCDNCMAHCGYEPTAVLATMGSLKESLRALRETVSGNRE' A
#
# COMPACT_ATOMS: atom_id res chain seq x y z
N MET A 1 -13.01 1.26 13.46
CA MET A 1 -12.96 1.02 14.92
C MET A 1 -11.52 1.18 15.35
N SER A 2 -11.26 1.95 16.42
CA SER A 2 -9.91 2.07 17.00
C SER A 2 -9.71 0.93 18.00
N ASP A 3 -8.51 0.36 18.06
CA ASP A 3 -8.15 -0.75 18.95
C ASP A 3 -7.93 -0.31 20.41
N GLY A 4 -8.13 0.98 20.68
CA GLY A 4 -8.03 1.57 22.00
C GLY A 4 -7.35 2.93 21.97
N TYR A 5 -6.95 3.38 23.15
CA TYR A 5 -6.14 4.58 23.36
C TYR A 5 -5.16 4.30 24.50
N VAL A 6 -3.94 4.81 24.38
CA VAL A 6 -2.93 4.75 25.44
C VAL A 6 -2.47 6.18 25.78
N PRO A 7 -2.26 6.49 27.06
CA PRO A 7 -1.95 7.83 27.53
C PRO A 7 -0.54 8.33 27.15
N THR A 8 0.39 7.42 26.84
CA THR A 8 1.76 7.81 26.48
C THR A 8 2.23 7.17 25.18
N TYR A 9 3.12 7.88 24.48
CA TYR A 9 3.77 7.36 23.27
C TYR A 9 4.60 6.09 23.55
N ARG A 10 5.20 5.99 24.74
CA ARG A 10 6.00 4.81 25.11
C ARG A 10 5.13 3.56 25.17
N GLU A 11 3.98 3.62 25.85
CA GLU A 11 3.03 2.51 25.89
C GLU A 11 2.53 2.14 24.49
N LEU A 12 2.30 3.14 23.63
CA LEU A 12 1.93 2.88 22.23
C LEU A 12 2.98 2.02 21.51
N ILE A 13 4.27 2.29 21.72
CA ILE A 13 5.33 1.58 21.01
C ILE A 13 5.65 0.23 21.66
N GLU A 14 5.69 0.17 22.99
CA GLU A 14 6.16 -1.00 23.74
C GLU A 14 5.06 -2.05 23.96
N ASP A 15 3.82 -1.62 24.20
CA ASP A 15 2.75 -2.54 24.59
C ASP A 15 1.84 -2.93 23.41
N THR A 16 1.90 -2.20 22.30
CA THR A 16 1.15 -2.58 21.09
C THR A 16 1.76 -3.82 20.46
N ASP A 17 0.94 -4.86 20.28
CA ASP A 17 1.32 -6.06 19.54
C ASP A 17 1.37 -5.77 18.02
N TRP A 18 2.46 -5.15 17.59
CA TRP A 18 2.69 -4.73 16.21
C TRP A 18 2.71 -5.91 15.23
N ASP A 19 3.00 -7.12 15.72
CA ASP A 19 3.03 -8.32 14.90
C ASP A 19 1.66 -8.73 14.36
N LYS A 20 0.56 -8.23 14.94
CA LYS A 20 -0.81 -8.43 14.42
C LYS A 20 -1.17 -7.53 13.25
N TYR A 21 -0.42 -6.45 13.04
CA TYR A 21 -0.73 -5.46 12.00
C TYR A 21 0.08 -5.73 10.72
N GLY A 22 -0.49 -5.37 9.57
CA GLY A 22 0.12 -5.53 8.26
C GLY A 22 -0.71 -6.33 7.27
N ARG A 23 -0.34 -6.26 5.99
CA ARG A 23 -1.04 -6.96 4.89
C ARG A 23 -1.12 -8.46 5.18
N GLY A 24 -2.32 -9.02 5.07
CA GLY A 24 -2.56 -10.45 5.32
C GLY A 24 -2.60 -10.88 6.79
N LYS A 25 -2.39 -9.94 7.74
CA LYS A 25 -2.53 -10.20 9.18
C LYS A 25 -3.79 -9.58 9.77
N ASP A 26 -4.15 -8.39 9.28
CA ASP A 26 -5.37 -7.69 9.65
C ASP A 26 -6.09 -7.16 8.39
N PRO A 27 -7.38 -7.46 8.19
CA PRO A 27 -8.15 -6.97 7.03
C PRO A 27 -8.16 -5.44 6.90
N ARG A 28 -8.01 -4.70 7.99
CA ARG A 28 -7.95 -3.23 8.00
C ARG A 28 -6.65 -2.73 7.40
N CYS A 29 -5.59 -3.53 7.48
CA CYS A 29 -4.28 -3.21 6.90
C CYS A 29 -4.21 -3.51 5.40
N ASP A 30 -5.25 -4.08 4.80
CA ASP A 30 -5.25 -4.47 3.39
C ASP A 30 -5.02 -3.30 2.43
N ASN A 31 -5.27 -2.05 2.84
CA ASN A 31 -5.00 -0.88 1.99
C ASN A 31 -4.27 0.26 2.73
N CYS A 32 -3.81 0.05 3.96
CA CYS A 32 -3.28 1.14 4.80
C CYS A 32 -2.00 1.80 4.26
N MET A 33 -1.24 1.10 3.42
CA MET A 33 -0.03 1.63 2.76
C MET A 33 -0.22 2.01 1.30
N ALA A 34 -1.45 1.91 0.75
CA ALA A 34 -1.71 2.18 -0.67
C ALA A 34 -1.28 3.61 -1.06
N HIS A 35 -1.59 4.59 -0.20
CA HIS A 35 -1.26 6.00 -0.42
C HIS A 35 0.19 6.36 -0.07
N CYS A 36 0.87 5.59 0.78
CA CYS A 36 2.21 5.95 1.29
C CYS A 36 3.36 5.21 0.59
N GLY A 37 3.11 4.21 -0.27
CA GLY A 37 4.25 3.44 -0.82
C GLY A 37 4.01 2.49 -2.00
N TYR A 38 2.76 2.18 -2.37
CA TYR A 38 2.53 1.34 -3.56
C TYR A 38 2.67 2.10 -4.87
N GLU A 39 2.32 3.39 -4.91
CA GLU A 39 2.38 4.17 -6.15
C GLU A 39 3.81 4.35 -6.67
N PRO A 40 4.83 4.73 -5.86
CA PRO A 40 6.19 4.91 -6.38
C PRO A 40 6.82 3.59 -6.84
N THR A 41 6.58 2.50 -6.11
CA THR A 41 7.12 1.18 -6.46
C THR A 41 6.48 0.63 -7.74
N ALA A 42 5.17 0.82 -7.93
CA ALA A 42 4.46 0.47 -9.16
C ALA A 42 4.96 1.30 -10.36
N VAL A 43 5.19 2.61 -10.19
CA VAL A 43 5.75 3.48 -11.23
C VAL A 43 7.16 3.03 -11.62
N LEU A 44 8.03 2.77 -10.64
CA LEU A 44 9.39 2.28 -10.89
C LEU A 44 9.41 0.92 -11.61
N ALA A 45 8.53 -0.01 -11.22
CA ALA A 45 8.40 -1.30 -11.90
C ALA A 45 7.94 -1.13 -13.35
N THR A 46 7.02 -0.19 -13.60
CA THR A 46 6.49 0.09 -14.94
C THR A 46 7.54 0.76 -15.84
N MET A 47 8.29 1.73 -15.29
CA MET A 47 9.30 2.51 -16.03
C MET A 47 10.65 1.79 -16.16
N GLY A 48 10.95 0.82 -15.30
CA GLY A 48 12.20 0.05 -15.33
C GLY A 48 12.30 -0.96 -16.48
N SER A 49 11.23 -1.17 -17.25
CA SER A 49 11.17 -2.11 -18.37
C SER A 49 10.44 -1.51 -19.55
N LEU A 50 11.09 -1.49 -20.72
CA LEU A 50 10.46 -1.05 -21.97
C LEU A 50 9.19 -1.84 -22.31
N LYS A 51 9.16 -3.14 -21.98
CA LYS A 51 7.99 -4.00 -22.19
C LYS A 51 6.82 -3.56 -21.32
N GLU A 52 7.05 -3.34 -20.03
CA GLU A 52 5.99 -2.93 -19.09
C GLU A 52 5.55 -1.48 -19.37
N SER A 53 6.46 -0.62 -19.81
CA SER A 53 6.14 0.74 -20.26
C SER A 53 5.22 0.74 -21.48
N LEU A 54 5.52 -0.10 -22.49
CA LEU A 54 4.67 -0.23 -23.69
C LEU A 54 3.33 -0.89 -23.36
N ARG A 55 3.30 -1.84 -22.42
CA ARG A 55 2.06 -2.44 -21.93
C ARG A 55 1.17 -1.40 -21.27
N ALA A 56 1.72 -0.63 -20.33
CA ALA A 56 0.99 0.44 -19.64
C ALA A 56 0.46 1.48 -20.63
N LEU A 57 1.30 1.93 -21.58
CA LEU A 57 0.89 2.85 -22.64
C LEU A 57 -0.27 2.28 -23.48
N ARG A 58 -0.17 1.02 -23.90
CA ARG A 58 -1.24 0.36 -24.66
C ARG A 58 -2.53 0.31 -23.87
N GLU A 59 -2.48 -0.04 -22.60
CA GLU A 59 -3.66 -0.10 -21.73
C GLU A 59 -4.27 1.29 -21.53
N THR A 60 -3.47 2.35 -21.32
CA THR A 60 -3.95 3.74 -21.23
C THR A 60 -4.58 4.22 -22.54
N VAL A 61 -3.98 3.90 -23.69
CA VAL A 61 -4.49 4.33 -25.01
C VAL A 61 -5.69 3.50 -25.47
N SER A 62 -5.73 2.21 -25.12
CA SER A 62 -6.84 1.31 -25.48
C SER A 62 -8.00 1.36 -24.49
N GLY A 63 -7.78 1.94 -23.30
CA GLY A 63 -8.70 2.00 -22.18
C GLY A 63 -9.70 3.15 -22.20
N ASN A 64 -10.01 3.73 -23.37
CA ASN A 64 -11.17 4.61 -23.55
C ASN A 64 -12.34 3.86 -24.22
N ARG A 65 -12.54 2.60 -23.79
CA ARG A 65 -13.70 1.77 -24.11
C ARG A 65 -14.33 1.35 -22.78
N GLU A 66 -15.08 2.28 -22.20
CA GLU A 66 -16.32 1.92 -21.49
C GLU A 66 -17.38 1.50 -22.52
#